data_AF-K3WXW5-F1
#
_entry.id   AF-K3WXW5-F1
#
_cell.length_a   1.000
_cell.length_b   1.000
_cell.length_c   1.000
_cell.angle_alpha   90.00
_cell.angle_beta   90.00
_cell.angle_gamma   90.00
#
_symmetry.space_group_name_H-M   'P 1'
#
loop_
_entity.id
_entity.type
_entity.pdbx_description
1 polymer ?
#
loop_
_entity_poly.entity_id
_entity_poly.type
_entity_poly.pdbx_seq_one_letter_code
_entity_poly.pdbx_strand_id
1 'polypeptide(L)'
;MEGIEDRIIKSLATLIASASFQSEFEDFFLKNALKFTDEQEHQLEYYAIYQRFQEMFDKRMEAFLQSENITEQEFGVRCQRAIKTDRKAEQYLEIVIASMDYDAFYSLMKAMRSRAAINQVAADTKANEDDEIDRDLDNDSNMTEGGGTKRMASTKRIRDSDDLTEESSESKDTLRSGSDAEDAKADSGKDEKKRVDDEGEEKAGEKESK
;
A
#
# COMPACT_ATOMS: atom_id res chain seq x y z
N MET A 1 -8.40 10.41 -12.79
CA MET A 1 -7.92 9.24 -13.54
C MET A 1 -8.50 9.29 -14.95
N GLU A 2 -7.68 9.60 -15.94
CA GLU A 2 -8.13 9.82 -17.32
C GLU A 2 -7.39 8.90 -18.30
N GLY A 3 -8.16 8.26 -19.20
CA GLY A 3 -7.66 7.28 -20.16
C GLY A 3 -7.56 5.84 -19.64
N ILE A 4 -8.37 5.45 -18.65
CA ILE A 4 -8.79 4.04 -18.52
C ILE A 4 -10.13 3.92 -19.26
N GLU A 5 -10.25 2.94 -20.16
CA GLU A 5 -11.41 2.76 -21.05
C GLU A 5 -12.56 1.99 -20.39
N ASP A 6 -12.29 0.87 -19.72
CA ASP A 6 -13.36 0.09 -19.08
C ASP A 6 -13.88 0.81 -17.84
N ARG A 7 -15.18 1.15 -17.86
CA ARG A 7 -15.88 1.84 -16.77
C ARG A 7 -15.64 1.18 -15.42
N ILE A 8 -15.65 -0.15 -15.32
CA ILE A 8 -15.57 -0.86 -14.04
C ILE A 8 -14.15 -0.77 -13.46
N ILE A 9 -13.12 -0.88 -14.31
CA ILE A 9 -11.72 -0.70 -13.87
C ILE A 9 -11.49 0.76 -13.45
N LYS A 10 -12.10 1.72 -14.15
CA LYS A 10 -12.08 3.15 -13.76
C LYS A 10 -12.84 3.42 -12.45
N SER A 11 -13.96 2.75 -12.20
CA SER A 11 -14.69 2.80 -10.93
C SER A 11 -13.85 2.24 -9.78
N LEU A 12 -13.22 1.06 -9.97
CA LEU A 12 -12.31 0.46 -8.98
C LEU A 12 -11.13 1.39 -8.65
N ALA A 13 -10.50 1.96 -9.66
CA ALA A 13 -9.42 2.92 -9.46
C ALA A 13 -9.88 4.15 -8.66
N THR A 14 -11.10 4.63 -8.93
CA THR A 14 -11.72 5.73 -8.17
C THR A 14 -12.06 5.34 -6.72
N LEU A 15 -12.47 4.09 -6.47
CA LEU A 15 -12.71 3.55 -5.13
C LEU A 15 -11.42 3.45 -4.33
N ILE A 16 -10.37 2.83 -4.89
CA ILE A 16 -9.08 2.65 -4.21
C ILE A 16 -8.43 4.02 -3.93
N ALA A 17 -8.57 5.00 -4.83
CA ALA A 17 -8.12 6.38 -4.60
C ALA A 17 -9.05 7.23 -3.71
N SER A 18 -10.15 6.68 -3.19
CA SER A 18 -11.06 7.42 -2.31
C SER A 18 -10.46 7.64 -0.92
N ALA A 19 -10.70 8.81 -0.32
CA ALA A 19 -10.18 9.13 1.01
C ALA A 19 -10.66 8.16 2.10
N SER A 20 -11.89 7.63 1.98
CA SER A 20 -12.44 6.61 2.89
C SER A 20 -11.72 5.27 2.79
N PHE A 21 -11.31 4.85 1.59
CA PHE A 21 -10.53 3.64 1.39
C PHE A 21 -9.10 3.84 1.91
N GLN A 22 -8.42 4.91 1.46
CA GLN A 22 -7.04 5.22 1.85
C GLN A 22 -6.89 5.36 3.37
N SER A 23 -7.80 6.10 4.03
CA SER A 23 -7.76 6.31 5.48
C SER A 23 -7.94 5.02 6.29
N GLU A 24 -8.82 4.10 5.85
CA GLU A 24 -9.04 2.82 6.54
C GLU A 24 -7.83 1.90 6.49
N PHE A 25 -7.18 1.80 5.32
CA PHE A 25 -5.96 1.00 5.17
C PHE A 25 -4.75 1.68 5.85
N GLU A 26 -4.63 3.00 5.78
CA GLU A 26 -3.63 3.74 6.57
C GLU A 26 -3.80 3.50 8.08
N ASP A 27 -5.02 3.58 8.60
CA ASP A 27 -5.31 3.29 10.01
C ASP A 27 -4.89 1.87 10.39
N PHE A 28 -5.14 0.89 9.53
CA PHE A 28 -4.71 -0.50 9.74
C PHE A 28 -3.19 -0.64 9.74
N PHE A 29 -2.50 -0.01 8.78
CA PHE A 29 -1.04 -0.04 8.69
C PHE A 29 -0.40 0.62 9.92
N LEU A 30 -0.84 1.83 10.30
CA LEU A 30 -0.29 2.56 11.45
C LEU A 30 -0.49 1.79 12.77
N LYS A 31 -1.61 1.10 12.95
CA LYS A 31 -1.90 0.29 14.16
C LYS A 31 -1.09 -1.00 14.26
N ASN A 32 -0.51 -1.49 13.15
CA ASN A 32 0.20 -2.78 13.12
C ASN A 32 1.69 -2.68 12.73
N ALA A 33 2.13 -1.60 12.08
CA ALA A 33 3.49 -1.46 11.54
C ALA A 33 4.59 -1.66 12.59
N LEU A 34 4.39 -1.15 13.81
CA LEU A 34 5.37 -1.23 14.90
C LEU A 34 5.73 -2.66 15.35
N LYS A 35 4.95 -3.67 14.94
CA LYS A 35 5.27 -5.09 15.17
C LYS A 35 6.34 -5.63 14.23
N PHE A 36 6.52 -5.02 13.05
CA PHE A 36 7.42 -5.50 12.02
C PHE A 36 8.86 -5.06 12.33
N THR A 37 9.80 -6.00 12.38
CA THR A 37 11.20 -5.72 12.67
C THR A 37 12.07 -5.86 11.42
N ASP A 38 13.38 -5.68 11.59
CA ASP A 38 14.39 -5.94 10.57
C ASP A 38 15.06 -7.31 10.74
N GLU A 39 14.39 -8.22 11.44
CA GLU A 39 14.78 -9.63 11.52
C GLU A 39 14.75 -10.29 10.13
N GLN A 40 15.71 -11.18 9.90
CA GLN A 40 15.86 -11.94 8.65
C GLN A 40 14.90 -13.14 8.56
N GLU A 41 14.27 -13.51 9.68
CA GLU A 41 13.19 -14.50 9.75
C GLU A 41 11.86 -13.77 9.95
N HIS A 42 10.84 -14.10 9.15
CA HIS A 42 9.52 -13.47 9.26
C HIS A 42 8.70 -14.15 10.36
N GLN A 43 8.27 -13.37 11.36
CA GLN A 43 7.47 -13.87 12.46
C GLN A 43 6.06 -14.27 12.01
N LEU A 44 5.50 -15.34 12.60
CA LEU A 44 4.16 -15.84 12.27
C LEU A 44 3.03 -14.79 12.43
N GLU A 45 3.21 -13.81 13.33
CA GLU A 45 2.24 -12.72 13.48
C GLU A 45 2.16 -11.84 12.21
N TYR A 46 3.25 -11.68 11.45
CA TYR A 46 3.28 -10.83 10.24
C TYR A 46 2.34 -11.39 9.17
N TYR A 47 2.32 -12.72 9.01
CA TYR A 47 1.38 -13.40 8.11
C TYR A 47 -0.06 -13.31 8.64
N ALA A 48 -0.28 -13.45 9.96
CA ALA A 48 -1.61 -13.28 10.54
C ALA A 48 -2.18 -11.84 10.41
N ILE A 49 -1.31 -10.82 10.37
CA ILE A 49 -1.68 -9.44 10.07
C ILE A 49 -1.97 -9.28 8.57
N TYR A 50 -1.14 -9.84 7.70
CA TYR A 50 -1.37 -9.86 6.24
C TYR A 50 -2.71 -10.51 5.86
N GLN A 51 -3.07 -11.64 6.47
CA GLN A 51 -4.38 -12.28 6.23
C GLN A 51 -5.55 -11.36 6.59
N ARG A 52 -5.44 -10.57 7.68
CA ARG A 52 -6.47 -9.58 8.05
C ARG A 52 -6.54 -8.41 7.07
N PHE A 53 -5.40 -8.03 6.48
CA PHE A 53 -5.34 -7.04 5.39
C PHE A 53 -6.03 -7.55 4.13
N GLN A 54 -5.77 -8.79 3.71
CA GLN A 54 -6.50 -9.42 2.58
C GLN A 54 -8.00 -9.48 2.88
N GLU A 55 -8.40 -9.97 4.05
CA GLU A 55 -9.81 -9.98 4.49
C GLU A 55 -10.48 -8.59 4.43
N MET A 56 -9.77 -7.50 4.71
CA MET A 56 -10.29 -6.14 4.59
C MET A 56 -10.44 -5.72 3.13
N PHE A 57 -9.47 -6.06 2.28
CA PHE A 57 -9.52 -5.79 0.85
C PHE A 57 -10.65 -6.56 0.17
N ASP A 58 -10.80 -7.85 0.47
CA ASP A 58 -11.85 -8.72 -0.06
C ASP A 58 -13.24 -8.21 0.30
N LYS A 59 -13.47 -7.78 1.55
CA LYS A 59 -14.74 -7.16 1.98
C LYS A 59 -15.04 -5.85 1.25
N ARG A 60 -14.02 -5.08 0.85
CA ARG A 60 -14.18 -3.88 0.02
C ARG A 60 -14.44 -4.21 -1.44
N MET A 61 -13.79 -5.25 -1.98
CA MET A 61 -14.05 -5.76 -3.32
C MET A 61 -15.45 -6.37 -3.46
N GLU A 62 -15.92 -7.14 -2.48
CA GLU A 62 -17.27 -7.71 -2.47
C GLU A 62 -18.33 -6.59 -2.51
N ALA A 63 -18.21 -5.60 -1.62
CA ALA A 63 -19.11 -4.44 -1.59
C ALA A 63 -19.06 -3.63 -2.91
N PHE A 64 -17.88 -3.52 -3.53
CA PHE A 64 -17.71 -2.89 -4.84
C PHE A 64 -18.44 -3.65 -5.95
N LEU A 65 -18.23 -4.96 -6.06
CA LEU A 65 -18.85 -5.83 -7.07
C LEU A 65 -20.38 -5.84 -6.92
N GLN A 66 -20.89 -5.90 -5.68
CA GLN A 66 -22.31 -5.73 -5.38
C GLN A 66 -22.83 -4.36 -5.85
N SER A 67 -22.10 -3.27 -5.60
CA SER A 67 -22.53 -1.91 -5.98
C SER A 67 -22.58 -1.67 -7.50
N GLU A 68 -21.62 -2.23 -8.26
CA GLU A 68 -21.60 -2.18 -9.73
C GLU A 68 -22.47 -3.28 -10.37
N ASN A 69 -23.15 -4.10 -9.56
CA ASN A 69 -24.06 -5.18 -9.99
C ASN A 69 -23.39 -6.20 -10.93
N ILE A 70 -22.15 -6.58 -10.61
CA ILE A 70 -21.29 -7.45 -11.43
C ILE A 70 -20.79 -8.65 -10.63
N THR A 71 -20.64 -9.81 -11.26
CA THR A 71 -20.07 -11.00 -10.60
C THR A 71 -18.54 -10.97 -10.62
N GLU A 72 -17.90 -11.64 -9.67
CA GLU A 72 -16.44 -11.83 -9.63
C GLU A 72 -15.90 -12.41 -10.95
N GLN A 73 -16.59 -13.42 -11.52
CA GLN A 73 -16.21 -14.03 -12.80
C GLN A 73 -16.25 -13.03 -13.95
N GLU A 74 -17.29 -12.20 -14.05
CA GLU A 74 -17.39 -11.20 -15.11
C GLU A 74 -16.35 -10.08 -14.90
N PHE A 75 -16.13 -9.65 -13.66
CA PHE A 75 -15.08 -8.69 -13.31
C PHE A 75 -13.69 -9.21 -13.68
N GLY A 76 -13.38 -10.48 -13.41
CA GLY A 76 -12.14 -11.14 -13.85
C GLY A 76 -11.96 -11.14 -15.36
N VAL A 77 -13.03 -11.42 -16.12
CA VAL A 77 -13.02 -11.33 -17.60
C VAL A 77 -12.78 -9.88 -18.07
N ARG A 78 -13.38 -8.88 -17.42
CA ARG A 78 -13.13 -7.46 -17.72
C ARG A 78 -11.68 -7.05 -17.45
N CYS A 79 -11.10 -7.50 -16.33
CA CYS A 79 -9.68 -7.28 -16.01
C CYS A 79 -8.77 -7.91 -17.07
N GLN A 80 -8.98 -9.19 -17.41
CA GLN A 80 -8.19 -9.89 -18.44
C GLN A 80 -8.32 -9.27 -19.84
N ARG A 81 -9.45 -8.64 -20.15
CA ARG A 81 -9.62 -7.84 -21.37
C ARG A 81 -8.85 -6.54 -21.28
N ALA A 82 -9.07 -5.75 -20.24
CA ALA A 82 -8.47 -4.43 -20.07
C ALA A 82 -6.93 -4.49 -20.08
N ILE A 83 -6.33 -5.48 -19.41
CA ILE A 83 -4.89 -5.78 -19.44
C ILE A 83 -4.35 -5.95 -20.87
N LYS A 84 -5.16 -6.42 -21.82
CA LYS A 84 -4.75 -6.69 -23.22
C LYS A 84 -5.11 -5.57 -24.20
N THR A 85 -5.97 -4.64 -23.82
CA THR A 85 -6.50 -3.60 -24.71
C THR A 85 -6.13 -2.17 -24.30
N ASP A 86 -5.86 -1.93 -23.03
CA ASP A 86 -5.64 -0.61 -22.45
C ASP A 86 -4.39 -0.62 -21.55
N ARG A 87 -3.30 -0.02 -22.03
CA ARG A 87 -2.00 0.02 -21.33
C ARG A 87 -2.05 0.75 -19.98
N LYS A 88 -3.03 1.65 -19.77
CA LYS A 88 -3.23 2.33 -18.48
C LYS A 88 -4.00 1.45 -17.50
N ALA A 89 -5.00 0.71 -17.97
CA ALA A 89 -5.68 -0.30 -17.17
C ALA A 89 -4.74 -1.46 -16.80
N GLU A 90 -3.91 -1.91 -17.74
CA GLU A 90 -2.83 -2.89 -17.54
C GLU A 90 -1.90 -2.46 -16.40
N GLN A 91 -1.22 -1.32 -16.55
CA GLN A 91 -0.29 -0.81 -15.53
C GLN A 91 -0.98 -0.57 -14.17
N TYR A 92 -2.23 -0.12 -14.16
CA TYR A 92 -2.99 0.06 -12.92
C TYR A 92 -3.27 -1.28 -12.23
N LEU A 93 -3.72 -2.30 -12.98
CA LEU A 93 -4.03 -3.62 -12.44
C LEU A 93 -2.77 -4.37 -12.02
N GLU A 94 -1.65 -4.23 -12.74
CA GLU A 94 -0.33 -4.71 -12.31
C GLU A 94 0.06 -4.15 -10.93
N ILE A 95 -0.10 -2.83 -10.72
CA ILE A 95 0.18 -2.19 -9.43
C ILE A 95 -0.75 -2.68 -8.32
N VAL A 96 -2.05 -2.86 -8.60
CA VAL A 96 -3.00 -3.40 -7.61
C VAL A 96 -2.63 -4.83 -7.23
N ILE A 97 -2.35 -5.71 -8.21
CA ILE A 97 -1.98 -7.11 -7.96
C ILE A 97 -0.68 -7.16 -7.14
N ALA A 98 0.37 -6.44 -7.56
CA ALA A 98 1.63 -6.39 -6.83
C ALA A 98 1.50 -5.78 -5.42
N SER A 99 0.51 -4.90 -5.18
CA SER A 99 0.23 -4.37 -3.84
C SER A 99 -0.44 -5.38 -2.89
N MET A 100 -0.98 -6.48 -3.44
CA MET A 100 -1.54 -7.60 -2.66
C MET A 100 -0.50 -8.67 -2.32
N ASP A 101 0.71 -8.65 -2.89
CA ASP A 101 1.75 -9.62 -2.59
C ASP A 101 2.32 -9.44 -1.17
N TYR A 102 2.56 -10.55 -0.47
CA TYR A 102 3.07 -10.55 0.91
C TYR A 102 4.38 -9.76 1.08
N ASP A 103 5.33 -9.89 0.15
CA ASP A 103 6.63 -9.19 0.26
C ASP A 103 6.51 -7.68 0.05
N ALA A 104 5.59 -7.24 -0.81
CA ALA A 104 5.25 -5.83 -0.98
C ALA A 104 4.56 -5.27 0.28
N PHE A 105 3.61 -6.03 0.85
CA PHE A 105 2.95 -5.70 2.11
C PHE A 105 3.95 -5.63 3.29
N TYR A 106 4.83 -6.61 3.46
CA TYR A 106 5.87 -6.61 4.50
C TYR A 106 6.81 -5.41 4.37
N SER A 107 7.21 -5.09 3.14
CA SER A 107 8.03 -3.90 2.83
C SER A 107 7.32 -2.59 3.16
N LEU A 108 6.04 -2.47 2.82
CA LEU A 108 5.18 -1.33 3.16
C LEU A 108 5.04 -1.16 4.68
N MET A 109 4.74 -2.25 5.39
CA MET A 109 4.59 -2.23 6.85
C MET A 109 5.88 -1.77 7.54
N LYS A 110 7.05 -2.18 7.04
CA LYS A 110 8.35 -1.72 7.54
C LYS A 110 8.62 -0.25 7.26
N ALA A 111 8.25 0.27 6.09
CA ALA A 111 8.34 1.70 5.78
C ALA A 111 7.38 2.54 6.65
N MET A 112 6.21 1.99 7.00
CA MET A 112 5.17 2.66 7.79
C MET A 112 5.54 2.89 9.27
N ARG A 113 6.53 2.16 9.81
CA ARG A 113 6.94 2.20 11.23
C ARG A 113 7.27 3.60 11.75
N SER A 114 7.99 4.41 10.97
CA SER A 114 8.36 5.76 11.38
C SER A 114 7.13 6.66 11.55
N ARG A 115 6.14 6.57 10.63
CA ARG A 115 4.87 7.32 10.73
C ARG A 115 3.99 6.79 11.86
N ALA A 116 3.99 5.48 12.11
CA ALA A 116 3.27 4.85 13.22
C ALA A 116 3.80 5.30 14.59
N ALA A 117 5.12 5.35 14.78
CA ALA A 117 5.74 5.78 16.03
C ALA A 117 5.38 7.24 16.38
N ILE A 118 5.41 8.14 15.38
CA ILE A 118 5.00 9.54 15.55
C ILE A 118 3.53 9.64 15.94
N ASN A 119 2.66 8.85 15.30
CA ASN A 119 1.22 8.86 15.59
C ASN A 119 0.91 8.33 17.00
N GLN A 120 1.62 7.29 17.46
CA GLN A 120 1.42 6.77 18.82
C GLN A 120 1.79 7.81 19.89
N VAL A 121 2.96 8.46 19.78
CA VAL A 121 3.37 9.53 20.71
C VAL A 121 2.36 10.69 20.71
N ALA A 122 1.79 11.04 19.55
CA ALA A 122 0.76 12.08 19.45
C ALA A 122 -0.60 11.68 20.05
N ALA A 123 -0.92 10.38 20.10
CA ALA A 123 -2.10 9.87 20.79
C ALA A 123 -1.88 9.82 22.31
N ASP A 124 -0.73 9.29 22.74
CA ASP A 124 -0.35 9.18 24.16
C ASP A 124 -0.24 10.56 24.82
N THR A 125 0.28 11.57 24.11
CA THR A 125 0.35 12.96 24.63
C THR A 125 -1.05 13.51 24.97
N LYS A 126 -2.00 13.39 24.04
CA LYS A 126 -3.38 13.88 24.24
C LYS A 126 -4.09 13.19 25.40
N ALA A 127 -3.86 11.88 25.56
CA ALA A 127 -4.43 11.11 26.65
C ALA A 127 -3.96 11.54 28.05
N ASN A 128 -2.92 12.40 28.16
CA ASN A 128 -2.45 12.97 29.43
C ASN A 128 -2.89 14.43 29.63
N GLU A 129 -3.46 15.11 28.63
CA GLU A 129 -3.88 16.52 28.74
C GLU A 129 -5.33 16.67 29.27
N ASP A 130 -6.16 15.63 29.16
CA ASP A 130 -7.56 15.62 29.61
C ASP A 130 -7.77 15.43 31.14
N ASP A 131 -6.71 15.15 31.91
CA ASP A 131 -6.80 14.74 33.34
C ASP A 131 -6.39 15.86 34.35
N GLU A 132 -6.08 17.08 33.87
CA GLU A 132 -5.58 18.20 34.71
C GLU A 132 -6.53 19.42 34.82
N ILE A 133 -7.86 19.22 34.71
CA ILE A 133 -8.87 20.29 34.86
C ILE A 133 -10.02 19.92 35.83
N ASP A 134 -9.70 19.54 37.07
CA ASP A 134 -10.67 19.63 38.20
C ASP A 134 -10.02 19.77 39.58
N ARG A 135 -9.26 20.84 39.82
CA ARG A 135 -8.94 21.36 41.17
C ARG A 135 -8.89 22.87 41.21
N ASP A 136 -9.40 23.40 42.33
CA ASP A 136 -9.31 24.78 42.85
C ASP A 136 -10.52 25.71 42.63
N LEU A 137 -11.69 25.26 43.09
CA LEU A 137 -12.79 26.12 43.57
C LEU A 137 -13.38 25.60 44.90
N ASP A 138 -12.63 25.75 46.01
CA ASP A 138 -13.18 25.97 47.37
C ASP A 138 -12.05 26.01 48.44
N ASN A 139 -11.52 27.20 48.75
CA ASN A 139 -10.86 27.47 50.04
C ASN A 139 -10.70 28.98 50.32
N ASP A 140 -11.67 29.59 51.01
CA ASP A 140 -11.56 30.97 51.51
C ASP A 140 -11.14 30.99 52.99
N SER A 141 -10.16 31.85 53.31
CA SER A 141 -9.82 32.37 54.64
C SER A 141 -9.43 31.40 55.77
N ASN A 142 -8.13 31.38 56.13
CA ASN A 142 -7.67 32.04 57.37
C ASN A 142 -6.13 32.30 57.39
N MET A 143 -5.67 33.18 58.29
CA MET A 143 -4.27 33.60 58.48
C MET A 143 -3.41 32.63 59.29
N THR A 144 -2.08 32.66 59.08
CA THR A 144 -1.11 33.08 60.13
C THR A 144 0.29 33.37 59.57
N GLU A 145 1.12 34.08 60.34
CA GLU A 145 2.45 34.58 59.93
C GLU A 145 3.59 33.55 60.11
N GLY A 146 4.66 33.68 59.30
CA GLY A 146 5.91 32.94 59.50
C GLY A 146 7.00 33.28 58.47
N GLY A 147 7.99 34.09 58.86
CA GLY A 147 9.09 34.52 57.97
C GLY A 147 10.30 33.55 57.95
N GLY A 148 11.09 33.51 56.86
CA GLY A 148 12.07 32.41 56.72
C GLY A 148 13.29 32.48 55.77
N THR A 149 13.64 33.59 55.11
CA THR A 149 14.96 33.80 54.40
C THR A 149 15.37 32.92 53.19
N LYS A 150 16.20 33.50 52.30
CA LYS A 150 17.23 32.83 51.43
C LYS A 150 16.71 31.94 50.27
N ARG A 151 17.39 31.81 49.10
CA ARG A 151 18.50 32.54 48.46
C ARG A 151 18.67 32.04 47.00
N MET A 152 19.27 32.85 46.10
CA MET A 152 19.82 32.49 44.76
C MET A 152 18.81 31.84 43.77
N ALA A 153 18.46 32.40 42.60
CA ALA A 153 19.28 32.91 41.50
C ALA A 153 20.19 31.85 40.83
N SER A 154 19.76 31.35 39.65
CA SER A 154 20.65 30.84 38.59
C SER A 154 19.92 30.75 37.25
N THR A 155 19.92 31.86 36.50
CA THR A 155 19.65 31.84 35.05
C THR A 155 20.74 31.03 34.36
N LYS A 156 20.37 30.12 33.43
CA LYS A 156 21.32 29.62 32.43
C LYS A 156 20.75 29.77 31.03
N ARG A 157 21.39 30.64 30.26
CA ARG A 157 21.12 30.96 28.85
C ARG A 157 22.23 30.37 27.98
N ILE A 158 21.91 30.15 26.70
CA ILE A 158 22.84 30.08 25.55
C ILE A 158 23.83 28.90 25.57
N ARG A 159 23.76 28.06 24.52
CA ARG A 159 24.84 27.97 23.53
C ARG A 159 24.37 27.33 22.23
N ASP A 160 24.14 28.18 21.26
CA ASP A 160 24.37 27.92 19.85
C ASP A 160 25.85 27.53 19.65
N SER A 161 26.08 26.56 18.78
CA SER A 161 27.39 26.20 18.22
C SER A 161 27.17 25.45 16.91
N ASP A 162 27.39 26.14 15.80
CA ASP A 162 27.54 25.53 14.48
C ASP A 162 28.76 24.59 14.47
N ASP A 163 28.72 23.54 13.65
CA ASP A 163 29.89 23.16 12.85
C ASP A 163 29.46 22.49 11.55
N LEU A 164 30.31 22.56 10.53
CA LEU A 164 30.06 22.09 9.16
C LEU A 164 31.17 21.13 8.72
N THR A 165 30.79 19.92 8.31
CA THR A 165 31.66 19.08 7.46
C THR A 165 30.87 18.49 6.31
N GLU A 166 31.09 19.01 5.11
CA GLU A 166 30.89 18.26 3.89
C GLU A 166 31.93 17.11 3.85
N GLU A 167 31.55 15.92 3.38
CA GLU A 167 32.47 15.09 2.59
C GLU A 167 31.70 14.51 1.40
N SER A 168 32.06 14.99 0.21
CA SER A 168 31.69 14.38 -1.06
C SER A 168 32.79 13.40 -1.46
N SER A 169 32.44 12.18 -1.84
CA SER A 169 33.35 11.25 -2.49
C SER A 169 32.72 10.64 -3.74
N GLU A 170 32.95 11.30 -4.89
CA GLU A 170 32.90 10.59 -6.17
C GLU A 170 33.90 9.43 -6.16
N SER A 171 33.53 8.31 -6.78
CA SER A 171 34.48 7.31 -7.24
C SER A 171 34.07 6.88 -8.63
N LYS A 172 34.88 7.31 -9.61
CA LYS A 172 34.72 7.09 -11.04
C LYS A 172 35.75 6.07 -11.52
N ASP A 173 35.37 5.31 -12.54
CA ASP A 173 36.28 4.53 -13.40
C ASP A 173 37.07 3.40 -12.70
N THR A 174 37.48 2.31 -13.35
CA THR A 174 37.33 1.85 -14.74
C THR A 174 37.35 0.32 -14.75
N LEU A 175 36.80 -0.31 -15.80
CA LEU A 175 37.50 -1.36 -16.56
C LEU A 175 36.78 -1.66 -17.89
N ARG A 176 37.53 -2.02 -18.94
CA ARG A 176 37.05 -2.11 -20.33
C ARG A 176 37.78 -3.18 -21.14
N SER A 177 37.06 -4.24 -21.51
CA SER A 177 37.42 -5.34 -22.44
C SER A 177 36.14 -6.18 -22.67
N GLY A 178 35.74 -6.69 -23.85
CA GLY A 178 36.46 -6.97 -25.11
C GLY A 178 37.15 -8.34 -25.04
N SER A 179 36.93 -9.33 -25.92
CA SER A 179 36.03 -9.55 -27.08
C SER A 179 35.72 -11.09 -27.17
N ASP A 180 35.06 -11.78 -28.12
CA ASP A 180 34.61 -11.65 -29.53
C ASP A 180 33.29 -12.49 -29.70
N ALA A 181 32.46 -12.54 -30.77
CA ALA A 181 32.45 -12.10 -32.18
C ALA A 181 32.47 -13.19 -33.30
N GLU A 182 31.75 -14.32 -33.14
CA GLU A 182 31.25 -15.20 -34.24
C GLU A 182 29.70 -15.12 -34.28
N ASP A 183 28.92 -15.07 -35.38
CA ASP A 183 28.97 -15.57 -36.78
C ASP A 183 28.33 -16.99 -36.98
N ALA A 184 27.91 -17.29 -38.22
CA ALA A 184 27.36 -18.55 -38.76
C ALA A 184 25.84 -18.89 -38.65
N LYS A 185 25.06 -18.28 -39.57
CA LYS A 185 24.23 -18.95 -40.63
C LYS A 185 23.08 -19.96 -40.32
N ALA A 186 22.02 -19.79 -41.14
CA ALA A 186 21.11 -20.84 -41.68
C ALA A 186 20.12 -21.49 -40.66
N ASP A 187 19.09 -22.25 -41.07
CA ASP A 187 18.68 -22.75 -42.41
C ASP A 187 17.16 -22.65 -42.64
N SER A 188 16.69 -23.23 -43.75
CA SER A 188 15.40 -23.05 -44.42
C SER A 188 14.43 -24.22 -44.25
N GLY A 189 13.16 -23.98 -44.58
CA GLY A 189 12.12 -24.99 -44.73
C GLY A 189 11.19 -25.16 -43.51
N LYS A 190 9.96 -25.65 -43.69
CA LYS A 190 9.30 -26.06 -44.94
C LYS A 190 7.77 -26.04 -44.78
N ASP A 191 7.04 -26.16 -45.89
CA ASP A 191 5.62 -26.50 -45.91
C ASP A 191 5.29 -27.70 -45.00
N GLU A 192 4.09 -27.73 -44.43
CA GLU A 192 3.13 -28.74 -44.89
C GLU A 192 1.71 -28.16 -44.99
N LYS A 193 0.99 -28.60 -46.01
CA LYS A 193 -0.29 -28.08 -46.50
C LYS A 193 -1.27 -29.25 -46.55
N LYS A 194 -2.32 -29.24 -45.72
CA LYS A 194 -3.35 -30.27 -45.79
C LYS A 194 -4.76 -29.69 -45.74
N ARG A 195 -5.48 -29.84 -46.85
CA ARG A 195 -6.94 -29.76 -46.92
C ARG A 195 -7.53 -31.13 -46.63
N VAL A 196 -8.62 -31.15 -45.88
CA VAL A 196 -9.87 -31.91 -46.10
C VAL A 196 -10.94 -30.97 -45.49
N ASP A 197 -11.98 -30.46 -46.15
CA ASP A 197 -12.99 -31.06 -47.04
C ASP A 197 -14.00 -31.96 -46.26
N ASP A 198 -15.20 -32.21 -46.81
CA ASP A 198 -16.47 -32.62 -46.15
C ASP A 198 -17.01 -31.56 -45.14
N GLU A 199 -18.18 -30.93 -45.30
CA GLU A 199 -19.55 -31.36 -45.66
C GLU A 199 -20.29 -32.12 -44.52
N GLY A 200 -21.53 -31.68 -44.22
CA GLY A 200 -22.26 -32.05 -43.01
C GLY A 200 -23.55 -31.25 -42.83
N GLU A 201 -24.51 -31.48 -43.73
CA GLU A 201 -25.77 -30.76 -43.87
C GLU A 201 -26.89 -31.25 -42.92
N GLU A 202 -27.89 -30.39 -42.65
CA GLU A 202 -29.27 -30.74 -42.21
C GLU A 202 -29.44 -31.44 -40.81
N LYS A 203 -30.40 -31.12 -39.93
CA LYS A 203 -31.85 -30.80 -40.10
C LYS A 203 -32.46 -29.93 -38.99
N ALA A 204 -33.69 -29.47 -39.26
CA ALA A 204 -34.58 -28.76 -38.35
C ALA A 204 -35.52 -29.69 -37.54
N GLY A 205 -36.31 -29.07 -36.64
CA GLY A 205 -37.25 -29.70 -35.70
C GLY A 205 -37.07 -29.08 -34.31
N GLU A 206 -37.79 -28.04 -33.88
CA GLU A 206 -39.25 -27.85 -33.90
C GLU A 206 -40.01 -28.99 -33.21
N LYS A 207 -40.43 -28.75 -31.96
CA LYS A 207 -41.78 -29.08 -31.49
C LYS A 207 -42.17 -28.35 -30.20
N GLU A 208 -43.38 -27.81 -30.23
CA GLU A 208 -44.11 -27.31 -29.07
C GLU A 208 -44.65 -28.45 -28.19
N SER A 209 -45.17 -28.04 -27.02
CA SER A 209 -46.00 -28.83 -26.08
C SER A 209 -45.25 -29.92 -25.30
N LYS A 210 -45.62 -30.19 -24.04
CA LYS A 210 -46.90 -29.91 -23.38
C LYS A 210 -46.77 -29.65 -21.88
#